data_AF-A0A562I537-F1
#
_entry.id   AF-A0A562I537-F1
#
_cell.length_a   1.000
_cell.length_b   1.000
_cell.length_c   1.000
_cell.angle_alpha   90.00
_cell.angle_beta   90.00
_cell.angle_gamma   90.00
#
_symmetry.space_group_name_H-M   'P 1'
#
loop_
_entity.id
_entity.type
_entity.pdbx_description
1 polymer ?
#
loop_
_entity_poly.entity_id
_entity_poly.type
_entity_poly.pdbx_seq_one_letter_code
_entity_poly.pdbx_strand_id
1 'polypeptide(L)' 'MGPVLAQRILTHRDQHGGFRSVGDLRQVEGIGDARYEQLKDLVTV' A
#
# COMPACT_ATOMS: atom_id res chain seq x y z
N MET A 1 -9.23 -10.04 -11.28
CA MET A 1 -9.37 -9.41 -9.95
C MET A 1 -8.10 -8.58 -9.65
N GLY A 2 -7.95 -7.40 -10.23
CA GLY A 2 -6.76 -6.54 -10.11
C GLY A 2 -6.98 -5.02 -9.93
N PRO A 3 -8.13 -4.40 -10.28
CA PRO A 3 -8.24 -2.94 -10.23
C PRO A 3 -8.47 -2.38 -8.81
N VAL A 4 -8.99 -3.19 -7.89
CA VAL A 4 -9.38 -2.72 -6.55
C VAL A 4 -8.17 -2.31 -5.71
N LEU A 5 -7.05 -3.02 -5.81
CA LEU A 5 -5.86 -2.73 -5.00
C LEU A 5 -5.20 -1.41 -5.42
N ALA A 6 -5.04 -1.18 -6.72
CA ALA A 6 -4.49 0.07 -7.24
C ALA A 6 -5.36 1.27 -6.84
N GLN A 7 -6.69 1.12 -6.92
CA GLN A 7 -7.62 2.14 -6.47
C GLN A 7 -7.46 2.43 -4.96
N ARG A 8 -7.29 1.40 -4.13
CA ARG A 8 -7.09 1.56 -2.69
C ARG A 8 -5.77 2.24 -2.34
N ILE A 9 -4.69 1.94 -3.06
CA ILE A 9 -3.40 2.64 -2.91
C ILE A 9 -3.57 4.13 -3.24
N LEU A 10 -4.27 4.45 -4.33
CA LEU A 10 -4.55 5.84 -4.72
C LEU A 10 -5.43 6.56 -3.69
N THR A 11 -6.51 5.93 -3.24
CA THR A 11 -7.41 6.48 -2.21
C THR A 11 -6.67 6.68 -0.88
N HIS A 12 -5.82 5.74 -0.48
CA HIS A 12 -5.04 5.89 0.74
C HIS A 12 -4.06 7.06 0.63
N ARG A 13 -3.38 7.21 -0.52
CA ARG A 13 -2.50 8.34 -0.80
C ARG A 13 -3.23 9.69 -0.78
N ASP A 14 -4.46 9.72 -1.29
CA ASP A 14 -5.28 10.94 -1.32
C ASP A 14 -5.78 11.32 0.08
N GLN A 15 -6.18 10.32 0.89
CA GLN A 15 -6.70 10.55 2.25
C GLN A 15 -5.62 10.80 3.30
N HIS A 16 -4.48 10.12 3.23
CA HIS A 16 -3.43 10.15 4.26
C HIS A 16 -2.16 10.90 3.83
N GLY A 17 -2.11 11.35 2.57
CA GLY A 17 -0.91 11.88 1.92
C GLY A 17 -0.02 10.78 1.33
N GLY A 18 1.14 11.15 0.77
CA GLY A 18 2.14 10.19 0.31
C GLY A 18 2.51 9.17 1.38
N PHE A 19 2.88 7.96 0.98
CA PHE A 19 3.49 6.98 1.89
C PHE A 19 4.77 7.62 2.46
N ARG A 20 4.87 7.67 3.80
CA ARG A 20 6.04 8.21 4.52
C ARG A 20 6.96 7.10 4.98
N SER A 21 6.42 5.89 5.10
CA SER A 21 7.17 4.69 5.42
C SER A 21 6.64 3.50 4.62
N VAL A 22 7.49 2.49 4.43
CA VAL A 22 7.07 1.23 3.81
C VAL A 22 5.96 0.56 4.63
N GLY A 23 5.98 0.73 5.95
CA GLY A 23 4.97 0.25 6.90
C GLY A 23 3.56 0.76 6.62
N ASP A 24 3.43 1.94 6.01
CA ASP A 24 2.14 2.55 5.66
C ASP A 24 1.37 1.71 4.63
N LEU A 25 2.05 0.88 3.83
CA LEU A 25 1.41 -0.07 2.93
C LEU A 25 0.51 -1.07 3.68
N ARG A 26 0.81 -1.39 4.95
CA ARG A 26 -0.06 -2.26 5.78
C ARG A 26 -1.40 -1.60 6.14
N GLN A 27 -1.48 -0.27 6.07
CA GLN A 27 -2.72 0.45 6.34
C GLN A 27 -3.69 0.41 5.14
N VAL A 28 -3.21 -0.02 3.97
CA VAL A 28 -4.06 -0.19 2.79
C VAL A 28 -4.87 -1.48 2.94
N GLU A 29 -6.18 -1.34 2.97
CA GLU A 29 -7.10 -2.46 3.09
C GLU A 29 -6.86 -3.49 1.96
N GLY A 30 -6.58 -4.75 2.30
CA GLY A 30 -6.25 -5.81 1.33
C GLY A 30 -4.75 -6.01 1.07
N ILE A 31 -3.88 -5.24 1.74
CA ILE A 31 -2.46 -5.57 1.92
C ILE A 31 -2.31 -6.29 3.27
N GLY A 32 -2.41 -7.61 3.24
CA GLY A 32 -2.02 -8.46 4.37
C GLY A 32 -0.51 -8.67 4.42
N ASP A 33 -0.03 -9.38 5.45
CA ASP A 33 1.41 -9.59 5.68
C ASP A 33 2.14 -10.17 4.47
N ALA A 34 1.55 -11.14 3.77
CA ALA A 34 2.16 -11.75 2.59
C ALA A 34 2.39 -10.74 1.43
N ARG A 35 1.44 -9.82 1.22
CA ARG A 35 1.59 -8.76 0.20
C ARG A 35 2.54 -7.68 0.68
N TYR A 36 2.48 -7.34 1.96
CA TYR A 36 3.40 -6.39 2.56
C TYR A 36 4.85 -6.86 2.39
N GLU A 37 5.15 -8.11 2.71
CA GLU A 37 6.50 -8.67 2.58
C GLU A 37 7.00 -8.67 1.13
N GLN A 38 6.11 -8.85 0.15
CA GLN A 38 6.48 -8.75 -1.27
C GLN A 38 6.69 -7.30 -1.73
N LEU A 39 5.91 -6.36 -1.19
CA LEU A 39 5.96 -4.95 -1.57
C LEU A 39 7.05 -4.18 -0.83
N LYS A 40 7.38 -4.56 0.40
CA LYS A 40 8.32 -3.83 1.24
C LYS A 40 9.72 -3.76 0.63
N ASP A 41 10.12 -4.82 -0.08
CA ASP A 41 11.42 -4.92 -0.73
C ASP A 41 11.42 -4.23 -2.11
N LEU A 42 10.24 -3.91 -2.65
CA LEU A 42 10.05 -3.26 -3.95
C LEU A 42 9.76 -1.76 -3.84
N VAL A 43 9.53 -1.24 -2.63
CA VAL A 43 9.14 0.15 -2.40
C VAL A 43 10.20 0.83 -1.54
N THR A 44 10.77 1.92 -2.06
CA THR A 44 11.64 2.86 -1.33
C THR A 44 10.89 4.18 -1.20
N VAL A 45 10.95 4.79 -0.01
CA VAL A 45 10.19 6.00 0.36
C VAL A 45 11.10 7.21 0.38
#